data_AF-A0A9E1ZHF3-F1
#
_entry.id   AF-A0A9E1ZHF3-F1
#
_cell.length_a   1.000
_cell.length_b   1.000
_cell.length_c   1.000
_cell.angle_alpha   90.00
_cell.angle_beta   90.00
_cell.angle_gamma   90.00
#
_symmetry.space_group_name_H-M   'P 1'
#
loop_
_entity.id
_entity.type
_entity.pdbx_description
1 polymer ?
#
loop_
_entity_poly.entity_id
_entity_poly.type
_entity_poly.pdbx_seq_one_letter_code
_entity_poly.pdbx_strand_id
1 'polypeptide(L)'
;KELGALRPGMWVDVELVLETKQDAVLIPKKSIVYDNDQTFAYKMHTSTNGVKSVKRQLVLPQNADKVHIEPIEGFAVGEKVVIAGQSGLKENSKIREVGDPDPDAKKSIDTVAANTNVPAASKSGM
;
A
#
# COMPACT_ATOMS: atom_id res chain seq x y z
N LYS A 1 41.71 29.48 -23.86
CA LYS A 1 41.48 28.11 -23.37
C LYS A 1 40.18 28.18 -22.56
N GLU A 2 39.07 27.67 -23.09
CA GLU A 2 37.82 27.67 -22.32
C GLU A 2 37.98 26.72 -21.13
N LEU A 3 37.72 27.24 -19.94
CA LEU A 3 37.65 26.43 -18.72
C LEU A 3 36.30 25.72 -18.71
N GLY A 4 36.30 24.41 -18.43
CA GLY A 4 35.06 23.63 -18.25
C GLY A 4 34.23 24.15 -17.07
N ALA A 5 32.97 23.72 -16.97
CA ALA A 5 31.99 24.24 -16.01
C ALA A 5 32.38 24.07 -14.53
N LEU A 6 33.29 23.14 -14.20
CA LEU A 6 33.80 22.92 -12.85
C LEU A 6 35.20 23.53 -12.69
N ARG A 7 35.33 24.51 -11.79
CA ARG A 7 36.60 25.16 -11.46
C ARG A 7 37.34 24.39 -10.37
N PRO A 8 38.69 24.39 -10.38
CA PRO A 8 39.47 23.88 -9.27
C PRO A 8 39.07 24.54 -7.94
N GLY A 9 38.97 23.74 -6.88
CA GLY A 9 38.58 24.22 -5.55
C GLY A 9 37.06 24.30 -5.31
N MET A 10 36.22 23.98 -6.30
CA MET A 10 34.78 23.82 -6.07
C MET A 10 34.48 22.55 -5.27
N TRP A 11 33.58 22.67 -4.29
CA TRP A 11 32.96 21.53 -3.64
C TRP A 11 31.91 20.91 -4.57
N VAL A 12 31.84 19.58 -4.61
CA VAL A 12 30.88 18.83 -5.41
C VAL A 12 30.32 17.66 -4.59
N ASP A 13 29.05 17.34 -4.82
CA ASP A 13 28.43 16.09 -4.38
C ASP A 13 28.57 15.05 -5.51
N VAL A 14 29.00 13.84 -5.16
CA VAL A 14 29.31 12.79 -6.14
C VAL A 14 28.50 11.54 -5.79
N GLU A 15 27.64 11.12 -6.71
CA GLU A 15 26.97 9.84 -6.65
C GLU A 15 27.71 8.85 -7.55
N LEU A 16 28.35 7.84 -6.95
CA LEU A 16 29.06 6.78 -7.67
C LEU A 16 28.19 5.53 -7.72
N VAL A 17 27.78 5.13 -8.93
CA VAL A 17 27.04 3.89 -9.15
C VAL A 17 28.03 2.72 -9.19
N LEU A 18 27.98 1.85 -8.18
CA LEU A 18 28.87 0.69 -8.07
C LEU A 18 28.35 -0.52 -8.86
N GLU A 19 27.04 -0.67 -8.95
CA GLU A 19 26.37 -1.80 -9.59
C GLU A 19 25.03 -1.32 -10.18
N THR A 20 24.60 -1.94 -11.27
CA THR A 20 23.26 -1.76 -11.83
C THR A 20 22.70 -3.12 -12.20
N LYS A 21 21.48 -3.39 -11.76
CA LYS A 21 20.79 -4.66 -11.99
C LYS A 21 19.45 -4.41 -12.65
N GLN A 22 19.29 -4.93 -13.87
CA GLN A 22 18.19 -4.56 -14.77
C GLN A 22 16.91 -5.32 -14.41
N ASP A 23 17.06 -6.57 -13.98
CA ASP A 23 15.94 -7.47 -13.67
C ASP A 23 15.79 -7.71 -12.15
N ALA A 24 16.08 -6.68 -11.34
CA ALA A 24 15.89 -6.75 -9.90
C ALA A 24 14.41 -6.66 -9.52
N VAL A 25 13.95 -7.55 -8.62
CA VAL A 25 12.63 -7.39 -8.00
C VAL A 25 12.74 -6.29 -6.94
N LEU A 26 11.95 -5.23 -7.09
CA LEU A 26 11.95 -4.10 -6.17
C LEU A 26 10.61 -3.98 -5.46
N ILE A 27 10.64 -3.80 -4.14
CA ILE A 27 9.48 -3.42 -3.35
C ILE A 27 9.63 -1.99 -2.83
N PRO A 28 8.55 -1.19 -2.72
CA PRO A 28 8.63 0.16 -2.20
C PRO A 28 9.05 0.17 -0.72
N LYS A 29 9.95 1.06 -0.30
CA LYS A 29 10.28 1.25 1.13
C LYS A 29 9.05 1.58 1.98
N LYS A 30 8.04 2.23 1.38
CA LYS A 30 6.77 2.56 2.03
C LYS A 30 5.93 1.32 2.42
N SER A 31 6.21 0.14 1.87
CA SER A 31 5.51 -1.09 2.26
C SER A 31 6.11 -1.78 3.49
N ILE A 32 7.24 -1.29 3.99
CA ILE A 32 7.97 -1.91 5.10
C ILE A 32 7.33 -1.56 6.42
N VAL A 33 7.14 -2.59 7.25
CA VAL A 33 6.70 -2.50 8.63
C VAL A 33 7.81 -3.09 9.51
N TYR A 34 8.09 -2.40 10.61
CA TYR A 34 9.05 -2.83 11.62
C TYR A 34 8.30 -3.45 12.79
N ASP A 35 8.70 -4.65 13.22
CA ASP A 35 8.19 -5.32 14.42
C ASP A 35 9.38 -5.98 15.13
N ASN A 36 9.77 -5.37 16.25
CA ASN A 36 11.02 -5.65 16.94
C ASN A 36 12.21 -5.58 15.97
N ASP A 37 13.04 -6.63 15.91
CA ASP A 37 14.22 -6.72 15.05
C ASP A 37 13.91 -7.24 13.63
N GLN A 38 12.63 -7.40 13.29
CA GLN A 38 12.21 -7.91 11.98
C GLN A 38 11.55 -6.83 11.13
N THR A 39 11.89 -6.83 9.85
CA THR A 39 11.21 -6.05 8.81
C THR A 39 10.38 -6.97 7.94
N PHE A 40 9.17 -6.54 7.62
CA PHE A 40 8.24 -7.30 6.80
C PHE A 40 7.39 -6.39 5.93
N ALA A 41 6.76 -6.97 4.93
CA ALA A 41 5.71 -6.33 4.14
C ALA A 41 4.45 -7.21 4.14
N TYR A 42 3.30 -6.58 3.93
CA TYR A 42 2.04 -7.30 3.73
C TYR A 42 1.83 -7.55 2.24
N LYS A 43 1.81 -8.81 1.83
CA LYS A 43 1.47 -9.25 0.48
C LYS A 43 -0.02 -9.52 0.38
N MET A 44 -0.67 -9.04 -0.67
CA MET A 44 -2.06 -9.36 -0.94
C MET A 44 -2.17 -10.80 -1.47
N HIS A 45 -3.16 -11.53 -0.96
CA HIS A 45 -3.57 -12.83 -1.47
C HIS A 45 -5.08 -12.81 -1.74
N THR A 46 -5.51 -13.50 -2.80
CA THR A 46 -6.93 -13.65 -3.13
C THR A 46 -7.30 -15.12 -3.01
N SER A 47 -8.24 -15.42 -2.11
CA SER A 47 -8.77 -16.77 -1.94
C SER A 47 -9.62 -17.19 -3.16
N THR A 48 -9.89 -18.50 -3.29
CA THR A 48 -10.78 -19.07 -4.32
C THR A 48 -12.17 -18.42 -4.33
N ASN A 49 -12.64 -17.92 -3.19
CA ASN A 49 -13.93 -17.24 -3.05
C ASN A 49 -13.87 -15.74 -3.39
N GLY A 50 -12.76 -15.25 -3.95
CA GLY A 50 -12.55 -13.85 -4.32
C GLY A 50 -12.25 -12.90 -3.15
N VAL A 51 -12.16 -13.40 -1.92
CA VAL A 51 -11.84 -12.60 -0.74
C VAL A 51 -10.35 -12.22 -0.75
N LYS A 52 -10.06 -10.92 -0.76
CA LYS A 52 -8.71 -10.37 -0.66
C LYS A 52 -8.30 -10.27 0.82
N SER A 53 -7.13 -10.80 1.15
CA SER A 53 -6.51 -10.69 2.47
C SER A 53 -5.01 -10.41 2.34
N VAL A 54 -4.34 -10.20 3.46
CA VAL A 54 -2.89 -10.02 3.50
C VAL A 54 -2.18 -11.15 4.21
N LYS A 55 -0.97 -11.45 3.75
CA LYS A 55 0.00 -12.33 4.38
C LYS A 55 1.25 -11.54 4.73
N ARG A 56 1.77 -11.73 5.93
CA ARG A 56 3.04 -11.16 6.39
C ARG A 56 4.19 -11.90 5.72
N GLN A 57 5.07 -11.14 5.07
CA GLN A 57 6.26 -11.67 4.41
C GLN A 57 7.50 -10.99 4.99
N LEU A 58 8.43 -11.79 5.52
CA LEU A 58 9.73 -11.30 5.98
C LEU A 58 10.46 -10.65 4.80
N VAL A 59 11.08 -9.50 5.05
CA VAL A 59 11.89 -8.77 4.07
C VAL A 59 13.34 -8.84 4.53
N LEU A 60 14.16 -9.56 3.78
CA LEU A 60 15.61 -9.55 3.95
C LEU A 60 16.21 -8.70 2.83
N PRO A 61 16.72 -7.48 3.11
CA PRO A 61 17.23 -6.60 2.08
C PRO A 61 18.56 -7.10 1.51
N GLN A 62 18.63 -7.25 0.19
CA GLN A 62 19.86 -7.49 -0.56
C GLN A 62 20.51 -6.17 -0.99
N ASN A 63 19.70 -5.21 -1.45
CA ASN A 63 20.12 -3.88 -1.86
C ASN A 63 18.99 -2.87 -1.60
N ALA A 64 19.30 -1.57 -1.60
CA ALA A 64 18.30 -0.53 -1.45
C ALA A 64 18.74 0.78 -2.12
N ASP A 65 17.85 1.37 -2.91
CA ASP A 65 18.02 2.72 -3.44
C ASP A 65 17.31 3.76 -2.52
N LYS A 66 17.06 4.98 -3.00
CA LYS A 66 16.39 6.03 -2.20
C LYS A 66 14.95 5.65 -1.80
N VAL A 67 14.21 4.88 -2.61
CA VAL A 67 12.77 4.64 -2.45
C VAL A 67 12.34 3.16 -2.52
N HIS A 68 13.23 2.25 -2.93
CA HIS A 68 12.98 0.81 -3.07
C HIS A 68 13.95 -0.04 -2.25
N ILE A 69 13.56 -1.29 -2.03
CA ILE A 69 14.39 -2.37 -1.50
C ILE A 69 14.35 -3.52 -2.50
N GLU A 70 15.51 -4.07 -2.81
CA GLU A 70 15.66 -5.37 -3.43
C GLU A 70 15.71 -6.43 -2.31
N PRO A 71 14.70 -7.31 -2.17
CA PRO A 71 14.74 -8.39 -1.21
C PRO A 71 15.55 -9.57 -1.76
N ILE A 72 16.19 -10.35 -0.87
CA ILE A 72 16.89 -11.59 -1.23
C ILE A 72 15.91 -12.61 -1.83
N GLU A 73 14.73 -12.76 -1.21
CA GLU A 73 13.72 -13.74 -1.62
C GLU A 73 12.31 -13.37 -1.11
N GLY A 74 11.30 -14.16 -1.47
CA GLY A 74 9.93 -14.05 -0.94
C GLY A 74 9.01 -13.08 -1.69
N PHE A 75 9.52 -12.42 -2.74
CA PHE A 75 8.78 -11.49 -3.57
C PHE A 75 8.98 -11.81 -5.06
N ALA A 76 7.89 -11.72 -5.83
CA ALA A 76 7.89 -11.93 -7.26
C ALA A 76 7.14 -10.81 -7.99
N VAL A 77 7.49 -10.60 -9.26
CA VAL A 77 6.81 -9.66 -10.13
C VAL A 77 5.33 -10.01 -10.25
N GLY A 78 4.46 -9.00 -10.18
CA GLY A 78 3.01 -9.15 -10.26
C GLY A 78 2.33 -9.34 -8.89
N GLU A 79 3.09 -9.60 -7.83
CA GLU A 79 2.54 -9.61 -6.47
C GLU A 79 2.26 -8.18 -5.98
N LYS A 80 1.13 -7.99 -5.30
CA LYS A 80 0.79 -6.69 -4.71
C LYS A 80 1.23 -6.64 -3.25
N VAL A 81 1.86 -5.53 -2.86
CA VAL A 81 2.23 -5.21 -1.48
C VAL A 81 1.44 -4.00 -0.98
N VAL A 82 1.13 -3.97 0.31
CA VAL A 82 0.41 -2.85 0.93
C VAL A 82 1.36 -1.69 1.20
N ILE A 83 1.03 -0.50 0.70
CA ILE A 83 1.84 0.73 0.86
C ILE A 83 1.22 1.77 1.81
N ALA A 84 -0.02 1.57 2.26
CA ALA A 84 -0.72 2.46 3.19
C ALA A 84 -1.71 1.67 4.07
N GLY A 85 -1.93 2.15 5.30
CA GLY A 85 -2.87 1.53 6.25
C GLY A 85 -2.32 0.29 6.98
N GLN A 86 -1.01 0.06 6.95
CA GLN A 86 -0.41 -1.15 7.51
C GLN A 86 -0.56 -1.26 9.03
N SER A 87 -0.67 -0.14 9.76
CA SER A 87 -0.81 -0.12 11.23
C SER A 87 -2.02 -0.89 11.75
N GLY A 88 -3.07 -1.05 10.93
CA GLY A 88 -4.28 -1.80 11.29
C GLY A 88 -4.28 -3.26 10.83
N LEU A 89 -3.21 -3.72 10.16
CA LEU A 89 -3.16 -5.05 9.58
C LEU A 89 -2.54 -6.07 10.53
N LYS A 90 -3.04 -7.30 10.44
CA LYS A 90 -2.46 -8.52 11.01
C LYS A 90 -2.42 -9.58 9.92
N GLU A 91 -1.81 -10.71 10.23
CA GLU A 91 -1.89 -11.89 9.36
C GLU A 91 -3.36 -12.21 9.03
N ASN A 92 -3.65 -12.50 7.75
CA ASN A 92 -4.98 -12.79 7.22
C ASN A 92 -6.02 -11.66 7.32
N SER A 93 -5.63 -10.43 7.67
CA SER A 93 -6.55 -9.28 7.63
C SER A 93 -7.17 -9.15 6.24
N LYS A 94 -8.51 -9.05 6.20
CA LYS A 94 -9.24 -8.77 4.96
C LYS A 94 -8.96 -7.33 4.54
N ILE A 95 -8.75 -7.12 3.24
CA ILE A 95 -8.46 -5.81 2.69
C ILE A 95 -9.34 -5.53 1.48
N ARG A 96 -9.44 -4.26 1.14
CA ARG A 96 -10.04 -3.75 -0.09
C ARG A 96 -9.00 -2.86 -0.75
N GLU A 97 -8.93 -2.89 -2.08
CA GLU A 97 -8.05 -1.96 -2.78
C GLU A 97 -8.66 -0.55 -2.76
N VAL A 98 -7.79 0.46 -2.77
CA VAL A 98 -8.24 1.85 -2.86
C VAL A 98 -8.87 2.04 -4.25
N GLY A 99 -10.17 2.32 -4.29
CA GLY A 99 -10.94 2.51 -5.53
C GLY A 99 -11.98 1.44 -5.82
N ASP A 100 -11.97 0.30 -5.13
CA ASP A 100 -13.07 -0.67 -5.21
C ASP A 100 -14.37 -0.01 -4.70
N PRO A 101 -15.54 -0.18 -5.35
CA PRO A 101 -16.79 0.43 -4.90
C PRO A 101 -17.20 -0.07 -3.50
N ASP A 102 -17.77 0.83 -2.69
CA ASP A 102 -18.24 0.51 -1.34
C ASP A 102 -19.52 -0.36 -1.39
N PRO A 103 -19.50 -1.61 -0.88
CA PRO A 103 -20.69 -2.45 -0.84
C PRO A 103 -21.79 -1.92 0.10
N ASP A 104 -21.44 -1.14 1.13
CA ASP A 104 -22.39 -0.57 2.09
C ASP A 104 -23.07 0.70 1.57
N ALA A 105 -22.55 1.29 0.49
CA ALA A 105 -23.21 2.40 -0.22
C ALA A 105 -24.55 1.97 -0.84
N LYS A 106 -24.77 0.68 -1.12
CA LYS A 106 -26.08 0.18 -1.59
C LYS A 106 -27.07 -0.05 -0.45
N LYS A 107 -26.59 -0.53 0.71
CA LYS A 107 -27.43 -0.84 1.87
C LYS A 107 -28.07 0.41 2.51
N SER A 108 -27.39 1.55 2.38
CA SER A 108 -27.86 2.85 2.85
C SER A 108 -28.93 3.47 1.94
N ILE A 109 -29.03 3.08 0.67
CA ILE A 109 -30.06 3.57 -0.26
C ILE A 109 -31.37 2.78 -0.07
N ASP A 110 -31.29 1.46 0.12
CA ASP A 110 -32.47 0.59 0.31
C ASP A 110 -33.20 0.86 1.65
N THR A 111 -32.47 1.31 2.67
CA THR A 111 -33.05 1.62 4.00
C THR A 111 -33.80 2.97 4.03
N VAL A 112 -33.45 3.90 3.14
CA VAL A 112 -34.08 5.24 3.06
C VAL A 112 -35.33 5.24 2.16
N ALA A 113 -35.47 4.28 1.24
CA ALA A 113 -36.67 4.15 0.42
C ALA A 113 -37.88 3.55 1.19
N ALA A 114 -37.65 2.88 2.32
CA ALA A 114 -38.68 2.13 3.04
C ALA A 114 -39.42 2.94 4.13
N ASN A 115 -38.96 4.15 4.49
CA ASN A 115 -39.44 4.87 5.68
C ASN A 115 -40.13 6.23 5.41
N THR A 116 -40.57 6.53 4.18
CA THR A 116 -41.27 7.81 3.88
C THR A 116 -42.79 7.74 3.72
N ASN A 117 -43.46 6.64 4.05
CA ASN A 117 -44.94 6.59 4.01
C ASN A 117 -45.56 6.22 5.36
N VAL A 118 -45.72 7.23 6.22
CA VAL A 118 -46.83 7.27 7.18
C VAL A 118 -47.52 8.62 7.03
N PRO A 119 -48.75 8.69 6.48
CA PRO A 119 -49.50 9.93 6.41
C PRO A 119 -50.07 10.31 7.79
N ALA A 120 -50.10 11.61 8.05
CA ALA A 120 -50.59 12.23 9.28
C ALA A 120 -52.07 11.90 9.57
N ALA A 121 -52.39 11.58 10.83
CA ALA A 121 -53.75 11.57 11.35
C ALA A 121 -53.90 12.61 12.46
N SER A 122 -54.61 13.69 12.12
CA SER A 122 -55.08 14.75 13.00
C SER A 122 -55.98 14.20 14.11
N LYS A 123 -55.77 14.64 15.37
CA LYS A 123 -56.84 14.71 16.37
C LYS A 123 -56.74 15.98 17.21
N SER A 124 -57.77 16.80 16.97
CA SER A 124 -58.39 17.88 17.75
C SER A 124 -57.95 18.06 19.21
N GLY A 125 -57.66 19.33 19.54
CA GLY A 125 -57.53 19.82 20.91
C GLY A 125 -58.86 19.88 21.66
N MET A 126 -58.69 20.16 22.95
CA MET A 126 -59.69 20.47 23.97
C MET A 126 -59.85 22.00 24.08
#